data_AF-A0A8C4L025-F1
#
_entry.id   AF-A0A8C4L025-F1
#
_cell.length_a   1.000
_cell.length_b   1.000
_cell.length_c   1.000
_cell.angle_alpha   90.00
_cell.angle_beta   90.00
_cell.angle_gamma   90.00
#
_symmetry.space_group_name_H-M   'P 1'
#
loop_
_entity.id
_entity.type
_entity.pdbx_description
1 polymer ?
#
loop_
_entity_poly.entity_id
_entity_poly.type
_entity_poly.pdbx_seq_one_letter_code
_entity_poly.pdbx_strand_id
1 'polypeptide(L)'
;MDTLPGLVMAQDQKIRWYLLSMGSNENIHSIHFSGHVFTVRKKEEYKMAVYNLYPGVFETVEMLPSKAGIWRIECLIGEHLQAGMSTLFLVYSKKCQTPLGMASGHIRDFQITASGQYGQWAPKLARLHYSGSINAWSTKDPFSWIKVDLLAPMIIHSIMTQGARQKFSSLYISQFIIMYSLDGKKWQSYRGNSTGTLMVCNENFQENA
;
A
#
# COMPACT_ATOMS: atom_id res chain seq x y z
N MET A 1 -2.95 -6.30 20.94
CA MET A 1 -2.17 -6.48 19.68
C MET A 1 -2.88 -5.70 18.59
N ASP A 2 -2.17 -4.87 17.85
CA ASP A 2 -2.77 -4.08 16.76
C ASP A 2 -2.96 -4.98 15.52
N THR A 3 -4.19 -5.40 15.25
CA THR A 3 -4.47 -6.43 14.23
C THR A 3 -5.26 -5.94 13.03
N LEU A 4 -5.91 -4.78 13.10
CA LEU A 4 -6.76 -4.27 12.02
C LEU A 4 -5.88 -3.68 10.89
N PRO A 5 -5.88 -4.28 9.68
CA PRO A 5 -5.13 -3.75 8.55
C PRO A 5 -5.96 -2.74 7.74
N GLY A 6 -5.32 -2.12 6.74
CA GLY A 6 -6.02 -1.33 5.71
C GLY A 6 -6.23 0.15 6.02
N LEU A 7 -5.81 0.62 7.20
CA LEU A 7 -5.83 2.04 7.53
C LEU A 7 -4.61 2.76 6.91
N VAL A 8 -4.70 3.11 5.63
CA VAL A 8 -3.65 3.81 4.88
C VAL A 8 -4.21 5.10 4.29
N MET A 9 -3.61 6.22 4.63
CA MET A 9 -4.12 7.56 4.31
C MET A 9 -3.01 8.47 3.82
N ALA A 10 -3.36 9.45 2.99
CA ALA A 10 -2.39 10.41 2.48
C ALA A 10 -2.23 11.60 3.44
N GLN A 11 -0.99 12.06 3.57
CA GLN A 11 -0.66 13.34 4.20
C GLN A 11 -1.37 14.49 3.47
N ASP A 12 -1.82 15.49 4.23
CA ASP A 12 -2.51 16.69 3.74
C ASP A 12 -3.78 16.39 2.92
N GLN A 13 -4.36 15.19 3.10
CA GLN A 13 -5.66 14.84 2.53
C GLN A 13 -6.71 14.76 3.63
N LYS A 14 -7.85 15.42 3.41
CA LYS A 14 -8.98 15.36 4.34
C LYS A 14 -9.51 13.93 4.43
N ILE A 15 -9.61 13.42 5.65
CA ILE A 15 -10.14 12.10 5.97
C ILE A 15 -11.40 12.29 6.79
N ARG A 16 -12.40 11.45 6.51
CA ARG A 16 -13.63 11.38 7.28
C ARG A 16 -13.72 10.04 7.96
N TRP A 17 -13.82 10.06 9.28
CA TRP A 17 -14.00 8.88 10.11
C TRP A 17 -15.45 8.76 10.54
N TYR A 18 -15.95 7.54 10.50
CA TYR A 18 -17.27 7.18 11.00
C TYR A 18 -17.07 6.36 12.26
N LEU A 19 -17.48 6.92 13.39
CA LEU A 19 -17.27 6.36 14.71
C LEU A 19 -18.61 5.86 15.25
N LEU A 20 -18.65 4.59 15.64
CA LEU A 20 -19.85 3.94 16.14
C LEU A 20 -19.49 3.12 17.38
N SER A 21 -20.30 3.26 18.43
CA SER A 21 -20.31 2.32 19.55
C SER A 21 -21.67 1.63 19.65
N MET A 22 -21.68 0.34 19.98
CA MET A 22 -22.90 -0.45 20.16
C MET A 22 -22.72 -1.42 21.32
N GLY A 23 -23.83 -1.82 21.94
CA GLY A 23 -23.88 -2.85 22.98
C GLY A 23 -24.36 -2.31 24.33
N SER A 24 -23.84 -2.84 25.43
CA SER A 24 -24.29 -2.52 26.80
C SER A 24 -23.81 -1.14 27.25
N ASN A 25 -24.28 -0.70 28.42
CA ASN A 25 -23.90 0.58 29.02
C ASN A 25 -22.40 0.69 29.38
N GLU A 26 -21.66 -0.42 29.35
CA GLU A 26 -20.21 -0.46 29.57
C GLU A 26 -19.42 -0.10 28.29
N ASN A 27 -20.06 -0.09 27.12
CA ASN A 27 -19.42 0.22 25.83
C ASN A 27 -19.30 1.73 25.58
N ILE A 28 -18.87 2.45 26.63
CA ILE A 28 -18.42 3.83 26.51
C ILE A 28 -16.95 3.77 26.10
N HIS A 29 -16.60 4.44 25.01
CA HIS A 29 -15.23 4.43 24.49
C HIS A 29 -14.72 5.84 24.27
N SER A 30 -13.59 6.18 24.89
CA SER A 30 -12.88 7.44 24.68
C SER A 30 -11.86 7.27 23.56
N ILE A 31 -12.30 7.48 22.31
CA ILE A 31 -11.46 7.29 21.12
C ILE A 31 -10.48 8.45 21.00
N HIS A 32 -9.20 8.11 20.89
CA HIS A 32 -8.09 9.03 20.74
C HIS A 32 -7.27 8.71 19.50
N PHE A 33 -6.98 9.72 18.68
CA PHE A 33 -6.06 9.64 17.56
C PHE A 33 -4.71 10.21 17.98
N SER A 34 -3.73 9.34 18.18
CA SER A 34 -2.41 9.73 18.71
C SER A 34 -1.75 10.80 17.84
N GLY A 35 -1.41 11.94 18.46
CA GLY A 35 -0.74 13.06 17.80
C GLY A 35 -1.61 13.86 16.82
N HIS A 36 -2.91 13.59 16.77
CA HIS A 36 -3.84 14.19 15.81
C HIS A 36 -5.03 14.86 16.50
N VAL A 37 -5.62 15.81 15.77
CA VAL A 37 -6.85 16.50 16.14
C VAL A 37 -7.83 16.41 14.99
N PHE A 38 -9.10 16.38 15.31
CA PHE A 38 -10.19 16.29 14.34
C PHE A 38 -11.25 17.34 14.64
N THR A 39 -12.11 17.60 13.67
CA THR A 39 -13.29 18.44 13.83
C THR A 39 -14.55 17.61 13.76
N VAL A 40 -15.51 17.93 14.61
CA VAL A 40 -16.86 17.36 14.60
C VAL A 40 -17.85 18.47 14.29
N ARG A 41 -18.82 18.18 13.42
CA ARG A 41 -19.83 19.15 12.99
C ARG A 41 -21.19 18.72 13.54
N LYS A 42 -21.76 19.53 14.43
CA LYS A 42 -23.14 19.39 14.90
C LYS A 42 -23.95 20.58 14.41
N LYS A 43 -24.21 21.56 15.28
CA LYS A 43 -24.72 22.89 14.89
C LYS A 43 -23.59 23.84 14.45
N GLU A 44 -22.45 23.69 15.11
CA GLU A 44 -21.19 24.40 14.83
C GLU A 44 -20.06 23.37 14.71
N GLU A 45 -18.89 23.84 14.28
CA GLU A 45 -17.70 23.02 14.14
C GLU A 45 -16.84 23.10 15.41
N TYR A 46 -16.67 21.96 16.07
CA TYR A 46 -15.89 21.84 17.30
C TYR A 46 -14.61 21.06 17.02
N LYS A 47 -13.48 21.55 17.52
CA LYS A 47 -12.19 20.87 17.41
C LYS A 47 -11.91 20.04 18.65
N MET A 48 -11.60 18.77 18.47
CA MET A 48 -11.40 17.80 19.55
C MET A 48 -10.21 16.89 19.25
N ALA A 49 -9.63 16.31 20.29
CA ALA A 49 -8.56 15.29 20.18
C ALA A 49 -9.05 13.90 20.65
N VAL A 50 -10.07 13.89 21.50
CA VAL A 50 -10.68 12.68 22.08
C VAL A 50 -12.19 12.79 21.90
N TYR A 51 -12.84 11.71 21.49
CA TYR A 51 -14.29 11.64 21.38
C TYR A 51 -14.84 10.53 22.27
N ASN A 52 -15.79 10.85 23.14
CA ASN A 52 -16.49 9.88 23.96
C ASN A 52 -17.68 9.33 23.18
N LEU A 53 -17.59 8.10 22.73
CA LEU A 53 -18.68 7.37 22.10
C LEU A 53 -19.51 6.67 23.17
N TYR A 54 -20.80 6.98 23.19
CA TYR A 54 -21.79 6.25 23.99
C TYR A 54 -22.44 5.15 23.15
N PRO A 55 -22.93 4.07 23.78
CA PRO A 55 -23.62 3.00 23.07
C PRO A 55 -24.82 3.52 22.26
N GLY A 56 -24.93 3.09 21.00
CA GLY A 56 -25.99 3.51 20.07
C GLY A 56 -25.72 4.83 19.35
N VAL A 57 -24.61 5.51 19.64
CA VAL A 57 -24.22 6.76 18.97
C VAL A 57 -23.38 6.46 17.73
N PHE A 58 -23.76 7.07 16.62
CA PHE A 58 -23.00 7.11 15.37
C PHE A 58 -22.61 8.56 15.09
N GLU A 59 -21.31 8.84 15.02
CA GLU A 59 -20.78 10.19 14.82
C GLU A 59 -19.76 10.23 13.68
N THR A 60 -19.68 11.38 13.01
CA THR A 60 -18.77 11.59 11.90
C THR A 60 -17.77 12.69 12.26
N VAL A 61 -16.48 12.38 12.17
CA VAL A 61 -15.41 13.35 12.43
C VAL A 61 -14.49 13.49 11.22
N GLU A 62 -13.94 14.68 11.04
CA GLU A 62 -13.05 14.98 9.92
C GLU A 62 -11.65 15.33 10.45
N MET A 63 -10.61 14.81 9.82
CA MET A 63 -9.22 15.12 10.18
C MET A 63 -8.36 15.40 8.96
N LEU A 64 -7.27 16.14 9.18
CA LEU A 64 -6.25 16.44 8.20
C LEU A 64 -4.87 16.13 8.80
N PRO A 65 -4.22 15.01 8.44
CA PRO A 65 -2.96 14.60 9.02
C PRO A 65 -1.81 15.39 8.39
N SER A 66 -1.08 16.11 9.24
CA SER A 66 0.02 16.99 8.81
C SER A 66 1.38 16.27 8.75
N LYS A 67 1.54 15.14 9.43
CA LYS A 67 2.80 14.39 9.50
C LYS A 67 2.63 12.95 9.03
N ALA A 68 3.50 12.54 8.11
CA ALA A 68 3.63 11.15 7.71
C ALA A 68 4.22 10.30 8.84
N GLY A 69 3.79 9.04 8.93
CA GLY A 69 4.21 8.12 9.97
C GLY A 69 3.16 7.04 10.27
N ILE A 70 3.51 6.15 11.18
CA ILE A 70 2.57 5.18 11.74
C ILE A 70 2.09 5.73 13.07
N TRP A 71 0.78 5.85 13.21
CA TRP A 71 0.11 6.45 14.35
C TRP A 71 -0.91 5.47 14.91
N ARG A 72 -1.32 5.68 16.16
CA ARG A 72 -2.24 4.78 16.85
C ARG A 72 -3.60 5.43 17.08
N ILE A 73 -4.66 4.64 16.91
CA ILE A 73 -6.01 4.91 17.40
C ILE A 73 -6.22 3.98 18.59
N GLU A 74 -6.61 4.54 19.71
CA GLU A 74 -6.76 3.79 20.96
C GLU A 74 -7.98 4.27 21.74
N CYS A 75 -8.52 3.36 22.55
CA CYS A 75 -9.43 3.75 23.62
C CYS A 75 -8.60 4.16 24.84
N LEU A 76 -8.82 5.36 25.39
CA LEU A 76 -8.09 5.83 26.57
C LEU A 76 -8.54 5.17 27.88
N ILE A 77 -9.61 4.37 27.86
CA ILE A 77 -10.03 3.59 29.04
C ILE A 77 -9.04 2.45 29.23
N GLY A 78 -8.34 2.45 30.37
CA GLY A 78 -7.20 1.58 30.63
C GLY A 78 -7.50 0.09 30.44
N GLU A 79 -8.63 -0.40 30.95
CA GLU A 79 -9.04 -1.80 30.82
C GLU A 79 -9.32 -2.17 29.35
N HIS A 80 -9.99 -1.30 28.59
CA HIS A 80 -10.25 -1.52 27.16
C HIS A 80 -8.95 -1.53 26.34
N LEU A 81 -8.01 -0.63 26.65
CA LEU A 81 -6.72 -0.58 25.99
C LEU A 81 -5.88 -1.82 26.27
N GLN A 82 -5.81 -2.24 27.54
CA GLN A 82 -5.09 -3.45 27.96
C GLN A 82 -5.70 -4.72 27.35
N ALA A 83 -7.04 -4.75 27.20
CA ALA A 83 -7.74 -5.80 26.47
C ALA A 83 -7.46 -5.80 24.96
N GLY A 84 -6.81 -4.75 24.44
CA GLY A 84 -6.33 -4.68 23.05
C GLY A 84 -7.13 -3.78 22.13
N MET A 85 -7.95 -2.85 22.65
CA MET A 85 -8.70 -1.88 21.86
C MET A 85 -7.79 -0.77 21.31
N SER A 86 -6.92 -1.15 20.37
CA SER A 86 -6.03 -0.26 19.65
C SER A 86 -5.80 -0.74 18.22
N THR A 87 -5.47 0.19 17.34
CA THR A 87 -5.03 -0.11 15.98
C THR A 87 -4.08 0.95 15.45
N LEU A 88 -3.30 0.61 14.42
CA LEU A 88 -2.38 1.52 13.77
C LEU A 88 -2.95 2.00 12.43
N PHE A 89 -2.64 3.24 12.08
CA PHE A 89 -2.87 3.79 10.76
C PHE A 89 -1.60 4.41 10.20
N LEU A 90 -1.42 4.25 8.89
CA LEU A 90 -0.29 4.75 8.15
C LEU A 90 -0.68 6.04 7.42
N VAL A 91 0.03 7.12 7.70
CA VAL A 91 -0.02 8.35 6.91
C VAL A 91 1.21 8.39 6.01
N TYR A 92 1.03 8.34 4.69
CA TYR A 92 2.14 8.40 3.74
C TYR A 92 2.22 9.76 3.04
N SER A 93 3.44 10.18 2.72
CA SER A 93 3.65 11.39 1.92
C SER A 93 3.50 11.06 0.42
N LYS A 94 2.62 11.80 -0.27
CA LYS A 94 2.46 11.69 -1.73
C LYS A 94 3.68 12.18 -2.51
N LYS A 95 4.49 13.05 -1.90
CA LYS A 95 5.69 13.65 -2.50
C LYS A 95 6.93 12.74 -2.41
N CYS A 96 6.89 11.71 -1.55
CA CYS A 96 7.99 10.78 -1.39
C CYS A 96 7.93 9.66 -2.44
N GLN A 97 8.25 9.99 -3.69
CA GLN A 97 8.33 9.03 -4.80
C GLN A 97 9.79 8.89 -5.22
N THR A 98 10.52 8.03 -4.52
CA THR A 98 11.95 7.78 -4.78
C THR A 98 12.11 6.39 -5.42
N PRO A 99 12.97 6.23 -6.43
CA PRO A 99 13.23 4.90 -7.01
C PRO A 99 13.79 3.95 -5.94
N LEU A 100 13.16 2.78 -5.79
CA LEU A 100 13.61 1.75 -4.84
C LEU A 100 14.95 1.10 -5.23
N GLY A 101 15.46 1.42 -6.43
CA GLY A 101 16.78 1.01 -6.88
C GLY A 101 16.83 -0.27 -7.72
N MET A 102 15.74 -0.56 -8.45
CA MET A 102 15.74 -1.57 -9.50
C MET A 102 16.76 -1.22 -10.60
N ALA A 103 16.78 0.02 -11.09
CA ALA A 103 17.71 0.44 -12.14
C ALA A 103 19.14 0.68 -11.61
N SER A 104 19.28 1.24 -10.41
CA SER A 104 20.59 1.59 -9.83
C SER A 104 21.36 0.39 -9.26
N GLY A 105 20.75 -0.78 -9.15
CA GLY A 105 21.37 -1.97 -8.57
C GLY A 105 21.33 -2.03 -7.03
N HIS A 106 20.66 -1.07 -6.36
CA HIS A 106 20.48 -1.13 -4.90
C HIS A 106 19.65 -2.35 -4.48
N ILE A 107 18.61 -2.68 -5.26
CA ILE A 107 17.97 -3.99 -5.18
C ILE A 107 18.92 -4.99 -5.83
N ARG A 108 19.41 -5.96 -5.05
CA ARG A 108 20.40 -6.94 -5.51
C ARG A 108 19.75 -8.07 -6.29
N ASP A 109 20.54 -8.77 -7.11
CA ASP A 109 20.04 -9.81 -8.01
C ASP A 109 19.28 -10.94 -7.30
N PHE A 110 19.70 -11.33 -6.10
CA PHE A 110 19.04 -12.41 -5.34
C PHE A 110 17.62 -12.04 -4.86
N GLN A 111 17.31 -10.74 -4.80
CA GLN A 111 15.98 -10.26 -4.41
C GLN A 111 14.96 -10.43 -5.54
N ILE A 112 15.39 -10.71 -6.77
CA ILE A 112 14.55 -10.80 -7.95
C ILE A 112 14.42 -12.27 -8.35
N THR A 113 13.19 -12.79 -8.28
CA THR A 113 12.86 -14.20 -8.56
C THR A 113 11.70 -14.28 -9.52
N ALA A 114 11.59 -15.37 -10.28
CA ALA A 114 10.50 -15.58 -11.22
C ALA A 114 10.10 -17.05 -11.29
N SER A 115 8.92 -17.33 -11.86
CA SER A 115 8.41 -18.68 -12.07
C SER A 115 9.21 -19.48 -13.10
N GLY A 116 9.81 -18.79 -14.07
CA GLY A 116 10.50 -19.38 -15.21
C GLY A 116 11.41 -18.37 -15.90
N GLN A 117 12.20 -18.87 -16.85
CA GLN A 117 13.17 -18.09 -17.60
C GLN A 117 13.35 -18.70 -18.99
N TYR A 118 13.44 -17.83 -20.00
CA TYR A 118 13.76 -18.24 -21.36
C TYR A 118 15.24 -18.06 -21.68
N GLY A 119 15.99 -19.16 -21.80
CA GLY A 119 17.42 -19.12 -22.15
C GLY A 119 18.21 -18.26 -21.18
N GLN A 120 18.85 -17.19 -21.67
CA GLN A 120 19.65 -16.25 -20.86
C GLN A 120 18.87 -15.02 -20.36
N TRP A 121 17.57 -14.91 -20.65
CA TRP A 121 16.71 -13.78 -20.25
C TRP A 121 16.28 -13.88 -18.78
N ALA A 122 17.26 -13.77 -17.88
CA ALA A 122 17.11 -14.01 -16.45
C ALA A 122 16.33 -12.91 -15.71
N PRO A 123 15.62 -13.24 -14.61
CA PRO A 123 14.84 -12.27 -13.82
C PRO A 123 15.68 -11.10 -13.30
N LYS A 124 16.95 -11.32 -12.95
CA LYS A 124 17.88 -10.27 -12.51
C LYS A 124 18.11 -9.14 -13.53
N LEU A 125 17.80 -9.39 -14.81
CA LEU A 125 17.91 -8.41 -15.88
C LEU A 125 16.66 -7.50 -16.00
N ALA A 126 15.61 -7.73 -15.21
CA ALA A 126 14.39 -6.92 -15.19
C ALA A 126 14.62 -5.54 -14.53
N ARG A 127 15.54 -4.76 -15.10
CA ARG A 127 15.97 -3.44 -14.60
C ARG A 127 15.76 -2.39 -15.68
N LEU A 128 15.17 -1.26 -15.30
CA LEU A 128 14.87 -0.18 -16.23
C LEU A 128 16.16 0.35 -16.89
N HIS A 129 16.10 0.64 -18.19
CA HIS A 129 17.22 1.15 -19.00
C HIS A 129 18.47 0.24 -19.03
N TYR A 130 18.31 -1.05 -18.75
CA TYR A 130 19.39 -2.01 -18.89
C TYR A 130 19.73 -2.19 -20.39
N SER A 131 21.01 -2.11 -20.74
CA SER A 131 21.49 -2.14 -22.12
C SER A 131 22.14 -3.49 -22.49
N GLY A 132 22.18 -3.80 -23.78
CA GLY A 132 22.84 -5.00 -24.32
C GLY A 132 21.87 -5.87 -25.14
N SER A 133 22.40 -6.93 -25.77
CA SER A 133 21.59 -7.83 -26.60
C SER A 133 20.58 -8.66 -25.80
N ILE A 134 20.84 -8.86 -24.50
CA ILE A 134 19.96 -9.55 -23.55
C ILE A 134 19.87 -8.66 -22.31
N ASN A 135 18.74 -7.98 -22.18
CA ASN A 135 18.62 -6.84 -21.27
C ASN A 135 17.28 -6.77 -20.51
N ALA A 136 16.53 -7.88 -20.49
CA ALA A 136 15.29 -7.99 -19.76
C ALA A 136 15.08 -9.41 -19.23
N TRP A 137 13.98 -9.61 -18.51
CA TRP A 137 13.47 -10.93 -18.20
C TRP A 137 12.46 -11.35 -19.27
N SER A 138 12.47 -12.63 -19.63
CA SER A 138 11.50 -13.21 -20.57
C SER A 138 11.26 -14.67 -20.21
N THR A 139 10.05 -15.15 -20.51
CA THR A 139 9.66 -16.55 -20.34
C THR A 139 8.66 -16.94 -21.43
N LYS A 140 8.58 -18.25 -21.72
CA LYS A 140 7.58 -18.83 -22.62
C LYS A 140 6.35 -19.33 -21.88
N ASP A 141 6.38 -19.36 -20.55
CA ASP A 141 5.30 -19.90 -19.74
C ASP A 141 4.09 -18.96 -19.76
N PRO A 142 2.88 -19.45 -20.08
CA PRO A 142 1.68 -18.62 -20.18
C PRO A 142 1.24 -18.07 -18.82
N PHE A 143 1.46 -18.81 -17.73
CA PHE A 143 1.15 -18.39 -16.36
C PHE A 143 2.44 -18.10 -15.60
N SER A 144 3.07 -16.98 -15.95
CA SER A 144 4.35 -16.58 -15.38
C SER A 144 4.23 -15.43 -14.39
N TRP A 145 5.20 -15.35 -13.48
CA TRP A 145 5.30 -14.25 -12.52
C TRP A 145 6.77 -13.88 -12.26
N ILE A 146 6.97 -12.62 -11.90
CA ILE A 146 8.22 -12.10 -11.37
C ILE A 146 7.93 -11.44 -10.02
N LYS A 147 8.80 -11.68 -9.05
CA LYS A 147 8.70 -11.25 -7.66
C LYS A 147 9.97 -10.54 -7.26
N VAL A 148 9.81 -9.40 -6.59
CA VAL A 148 10.91 -8.64 -5.98
C VAL A 148 10.70 -8.62 -4.47
N ASP A 149 11.70 -9.08 -3.72
CA ASP A 149 11.73 -8.99 -2.26
C ASP A 149 12.46 -7.71 -1.84
N LEU A 150 11.76 -6.79 -1.17
CA LEU A 150 12.34 -5.52 -0.71
C LEU A 150 13.07 -5.65 0.63
N LEU A 151 13.12 -6.85 1.23
CA LEU A 151 13.76 -7.18 2.52
C LEU A 151 13.13 -6.53 3.75
N ALA A 152 12.31 -5.49 3.56
CA ALA A 152 11.54 -4.81 4.59
C ALA A 152 10.16 -4.40 4.06
N PRO A 153 9.15 -4.23 4.92
CA PRO A 153 7.87 -3.64 4.54
C PRO A 153 8.06 -2.21 4.03
N MET A 154 7.66 -1.96 2.78
CA MET A 154 7.85 -0.69 2.10
C MET A 154 6.54 -0.21 1.47
N ILE A 155 6.42 1.10 1.29
CA ILE A 155 5.32 1.71 0.54
C ILE A 155 5.75 1.78 -0.92
N ILE A 156 4.92 1.20 -1.81
CA ILE A 156 5.14 1.23 -3.25
C ILE A 156 4.13 2.19 -3.86
N HIS A 157 4.59 3.31 -4.44
CA HIS A 157 3.72 4.29 -5.08
C HIS A 157 3.40 3.96 -6.53
N SER A 158 4.40 3.46 -7.28
CA SER A 158 4.27 3.24 -8.73
C SER A 158 5.22 2.15 -9.22
N ILE A 159 4.83 1.50 -10.30
CA ILE A 159 5.65 0.54 -11.05
C ILE A 159 5.87 1.10 -12.44
N MET A 160 7.11 1.10 -12.90
CA MET A 160 7.46 1.40 -14.29
C MET A 160 7.80 0.09 -14.99
N THR A 161 7.32 -0.06 -16.22
CA THR A 161 7.53 -1.25 -17.03
C THR A 161 8.22 -0.88 -18.34
N GLN A 162 8.89 -1.86 -18.94
CA GLN A 162 9.56 -1.70 -20.22
C GLN A 162 9.59 -3.04 -20.96
N GLY A 163 9.71 -2.97 -22.28
CA GLY A 163 10.00 -4.13 -23.12
C GLY A 163 11.48 -4.28 -23.45
N ALA A 164 11.77 -5.29 -24.26
CA ALA A 164 13.05 -5.46 -24.94
C ALA A 164 12.84 -5.66 -26.43
N ARG A 165 13.87 -5.38 -27.23
CA ARG A 165 13.85 -5.64 -28.67
C ARG A 165 14.88 -6.71 -29.00
N GLN A 166 14.43 -7.80 -29.61
CA GLN A 166 15.29 -8.85 -30.10
C GLN A 166 15.28 -8.85 -31.63
N LYS A 167 16.40 -8.43 -32.25
CA LYS A 167 16.51 -8.20 -33.70
C LYS A 167 15.40 -7.26 -34.20
N PHE A 168 14.39 -7.80 -34.88
CA PHE A 168 13.26 -7.06 -35.46
C PHE A 168 11.96 -7.20 -34.66
N SER A 169 11.95 -7.98 -33.58
CA SER A 169 10.76 -8.23 -32.77
C SER A 169 10.83 -7.44 -31.46
N SER A 170 9.78 -6.67 -31.18
CA SER A 170 9.58 -6.02 -29.88
C SER A 170 8.80 -6.95 -28.97
N LEU A 171 9.33 -7.17 -27.76
CA LEU A 171 8.78 -8.06 -26.74
C LEU A 171 8.43 -7.21 -25.52
N TYR A 172 7.16 -7.20 -25.14
CA TYR A 172 6.65 -6.42 -24.02
C TYR A 172 5.40 -7.09 -23.44
N ILE A 173 5.00 -6.67 -22.24
CA ILE A 173 3.82 -7.20 -21.54
C ILE A 173 2.70 -6.21 -21.72
N SER A 174 1.63 -6.54 -22.44
CA SER A 174 0.53 -5.59 -22.66
C SER A 174 -0.33 -5.37 -21.42
N GLN A 175 -0.56 -6.43 -20.64
CA GLN A 175 -1.43 -6.44 -19.47
C GLN A 175 -0.83 -7.28 -18.36
N PHE A 176 -0.93 -6.81 -17.12
CA PHE A 176 -0.50 -7.57 -15.95
C PHE A 176 -1.37 -7.27 -14.73
N ILE A 177 -1.27 -8.16 -13.74
CA ILE A 177 -1.89 -8.02 -12.43
C ILE A 177 -0.80 -7.97 -11.37
N ILE A 178 -1.08 -7.32 -10.24
CA ILE A 178 -0.13 -7.21 -9.14
C ILE A 178 -0.63 -8.04 -7.97
N MET A 179 0.27 -8.85 -7.40
CA MET A 179 0.08 -9.52 -6.12
C MET A 179 1.15 -9.07 -5.14
N TYR A 180 0.81 -8.98 -3.87
CA TYR A 180 1.74 -8.60 -2.81
C TYR A 180 1.53 -9.43 -1.55
N SER A 181 2.56 -9.47 -0.71
CA SER A 181 2.57 -10.20 0.55
C SER A 181 3.54 -9.55 1.53
N LEU A 182 3.22 -9.60 2.83
CA LEU A 182 4.11 -9.13 3.91
C LEU A 182 4.91 -10.28 4.56
N ASP A 183 4.51 -11.53 4.34
CA ASP A 183 5.12 -12.72 4.96
C ASP A 183 5.66 -13.73 3.92
N GLY A 184 5.45 -13.46 2.63
CA GLY A 184 5.81 -14.34 1.51
C GLY A 184 4.92 -15.58 1.36
N LYS A 185 3.94 -15.79 2.25
CA LYS A 185 3.04 -16.96 2.28
C LYS A 185 1.62 -16.58 1.92
N LYS A 186 1.09 -15.51 2.50
CA LYS A 186 -0.27 -15.00 2.25
C LYS A 186 -0.20 -13.92 1.18
N TRP A 187 -0.69 -14.25 0.00
CA TRP A 187 -0.69 -13.36 -1.16
C TRP A 187 -2.06 -12.71 -1.34
N GLN A 188 -2.05 -11.41 -1.64
CA GLN A 188 -3.24 -10.62 -1.88
C GLN A 188 -3.16 -10.00 -3.27
N SER A 189 -4.26 -10.03 -4.01
CA SER A 189 -4.37 -9.37 -5.31
C SER A 189 -4.62 -7.87 -5.12
N TYR A 190 -3.91 -7.04 -5.88
CA TYR A 190 -4.14 -5.61 -5.88
C TYR A 190 -5.43 -5.27 -6.62
N ARG A 191 -6.42 -4.73 -5.90
CA ARG A 191 -7.71 -4.31 -6.46
C ARG A 191 -7.71 -2.85 -6.90
N GLY A 192 -6.90 -2.00 -6.28
CA GLY A 192 -6.88 -0.56 -6.53
C GLY A 192 -8.27 0.06 -6.46
N ASN A 193 -8.58 0.95 -7.41
CA ASN A 193 -9.90 1.56 -7.58
C ASN A 193 -10.78 0.82 -8.61
N SER A 194 -10.40 -0.39 -9.03
CA SER A 194 -11.17 -1.17 -10.00
C SER A 194 -12.49 -1.63 -9.40
N THR A 195 -13.57 -1.55 -10.17
CA THR A 195 -14.87 -2.13 -9.80
C THR A 195 -14.86 -3.66 -9.86
N GLY A 196 -13.93 -4.26 -10.61
CA GLY A 196 -13.78 -5.70 -10.74
C GLY A 196 -13.09 -6.38 -9.55
N THR A 197 -12.83 -7.69 -9.70
CA THR A 197 -12.18 -8.54 -8.68
C THR A 197 -10.71 -8.17 -8.47
N LEU A 198 -10.06 -7.59 -9.47
CA LEU A 198 -8.65 -7.19 -9.45
C LEU A 198 -8.38 -6.00 -10.40
N MET A 199 -7.25 -5.32 -10.22
CA MET A 199 -6.79 -4.27 -11.13
C MET A 199 -5.96 -4.89 -12.26
N VAL A 200 -6.41 -4.71 -13.50
CA VAL A 200 -5.60 -5.01 -14.69
C VAL A 200 -4.84 -3.74 -15.07
N CYS A 201 -3.52 -3.82 -15.02
CA CYS A 201 -2.65 -2.72 -15.40
C CYS A 201 -2.29 -2.88 -16.88
N ASN A 202 -2.55 -1.84 -17.67
CA ASN A 202 -2.11 -1.75 -19.06
C ASN A 202 -0.78 -1.00 -19.09
N GLU A 203 0.13 -1.39 -19.98
CA GLU A 203 1.35 -0.60 -20.19
C GLU A 203 1.05 0.76 -20.83
N ASN A 204 1.71 1.80 -20.30
CA ASN A 204 1.94 3.03 -21.03
C ASN A 204 3.25 2.87 -21.81
N PHE A 205 3.17 2.52 -23.09
CA PHE A 205 4.33 2.35 -23.96
C PHE A 205 5.16 3.64 -23.99
N GLN A 206 6.33 3.66 -23.34
CA GLN A 206 7.39 4.63 -23.62
C GLN A 206 8.46 3.92 -24.43
N GLU A 207 8.46 4.20 -25.74
CA GLU A 207 9.54 3.83 -26.64
C GLU A 207 10.78 4.63 -26.22
N ASN A 208 11.74 3.97 -25.59
CA ASN A 208 13.07 4.57 -25.45
C ASN A 208 13.67 4.61 -26.86
N ALA A 209 13.66 5.80 -27.46
CA ALA A 209 14.35 6.14 -28.71
C ALA A 209 15.86 5.91 -28.59
#